data_AF-A0A9W3FY15-F1
#
_entry.id   AF-A0A9W3FY15-F1
#
_cell.length_a   1.000
_cell.length_b   1.000
_cell.length_c   1.000
_cell.angle_alpha   90.00
_cell.angle_beta   90.00
_cell.angle_gamma   90.00
#
_symmetry.space_group_name_H-M   'P 1'
#
loop_
_entity.id
_entity.type
_entity.pdbx_description
1 polymer ?
#
loop_
_entity_poly.entity_id
_entity_poly.type
_entity_poly.pdbx_seq_one_letter_code
_entity_poly.pdbx_strand_id
1 'polypeptide(L)'
;MQPTWPIPRPSRVADLQAEVVSLRGHKARCERATLLLLRELLQVRAGLQLQDSELKKLQQEVQQVAQAPEKEALQFPGLKSQNQNQMQALDKRLVEVREALTQIRRKQALQDSERKGAEQEASLRLAELTGKLKQEERDRGVACGALQKSQEEASQRVDQEVARMQAQMTKLGEEMSLRFLKREAKLCGFLQKSFLALEKRMKTSESARLRAESGLREELESWWQQLQELDAKRVQALRGQCQEECHLLEQCRGLDKAVIQLTKFVQQNQVSLNRVLLAEQKAWDAKGHLEDSRAGELATYLQESLEAMQLASELAQQETHSALELLREKSQALEVSVAELVRQVKDMSDHFLALSWKLDLQEQTLSLRLHKAQNEWEVAEKRSRESLARSREEAEAHLREVQKKVDSLPRQIEAVSDKCVLHKSDSDLKISTETKARKFEVEAIRQELASLLSSVQLLRGGNPGRKIAEIQGKLATFQNQIMKLENSIQDNKTIQNLKFNTETKLRMEEMATLRESMMRLWSEEGPWALTLGSKRVLMSLVRQQFFIKDVGPGEVVPVNCWGMYQAVRWLQWKAVLMNLVARRRSRVVLEKPLGQKPAHRLSSLPLSPK
;
A
#
# COMPACT_ATOMS: atom_id res chain seq x y z
N MET A 1 -36.31 -3.09 28.18
CA MET A 1 -36.03 -2.02 27.22
C MET A 1 -35.25 -0.93 27.92
N GLN A 2 -33.95 -0.82 27.66
CA GLN A 2 -33.09 0.28 28.10
C GLN A 2 -32.70 1.09 26.86
N PRO A 3 -32.73 2.44 26.88
CA PRO A 3 -32.36 3.23 25.72
C PRO A 3 -30.84 3.33 25.63
N THR A 4 -30.27 2.69 24.62
CA THR A 4 -28.87 2.84 24.20
C THR A 4 -28.71 4.17 23.48
N TRP A 5 -28.12 5.15 24.16
CA TRP A 5 -27.67 6.39 23.53
C TRP A 5 -26.47 6.10 22.61
N PRO A 6 -26.43 6.66 21.39
CA PRO A 6 -25.31 6.45 20.49
C PRO A 6 -24.06 7.15 21.03
N ILE A 7 -23.03 6.37 21.34
CA ILE A 7 -21.69 6.86 21.68
C ILE A 7 -21.18 7.67 20.47
N PRO A 8 -20.91 8.99 20.61
CA PRO A 8 -20.43 9.79 19.49
C PRO A 8 -19.06 9.30 19.05
N ARG A 9 -18.86 9.17 17.73
CA ARG A 9 -17.58 8.81 17.14
C ARG A 9 -16.48 9.78 17.62
N PRO A 10 -15.26 9.30 17.95
CA PRO A 10 -14.19 10.12 18.52
C PRO A 10 -13.80 11.34 17.67
N SER A 11 -14.03 11.30 16.34
CA SER A 11 -13.84 12.47 15.46
C SER A 11 -14.78 13.64 15.79
N ARG A 12 -16.06 13.36 16.09
CA ARG A 12 -17.06 14.39 16.39
C ARG A 12 -16.85 15.04 17.75
N VAL A 13 -16.28 14.29 18.70
CA VAL A 13 -15.87 14.81 20.01
C VAL A 13 -14.69 15.77 19.85
N ALA A 14 -13.70 15.42 19.02
CA ALA A 14 -12.55 16.28 18.74
C ALA A 14 -12.95 17.60 18.05
N ASP A 15 -13.87 17.53 17.07
CA ASP A 15 -14.37 18.72 16.36
C ASP A 15 -15.10 19.69 17.32
N LEU A 16 -15.98 19.16 18.17
CA LEU A 16 -16.68 19.96 19.19
C LEU A 16 -15.71 20.56 20.21
N GLN A 17 -14.64 19.83 20.55
CA GLN A 17 -13.63 20.31 21.49
C GLN A 17 -12.78 21.43 20.90
N ALA A 18 -12.46 21.38 19.61
CA ALA A 18 -11.80 22.46 18.88
C ALA A 18 -12.69 23.71 18.78
N GLU A 19 -14.00 23.52 18.53
CA GLU A 19 -14.97 24.61 18.47
C GLU A 19 -15.13 25.31 19.83
N VAL A 20 -15.20 24.54 20.93
CA VAL A 20 -15.24 25.10 22.29
C VAL A 20 -13.97 25.91 22.61
N VAL A 21 -12.79 25.46 22.18
CA VAL A 21 -11.54 26.21 22.36
C VAL A 21 -11.56 27.52 21.55
N SER A 22 -12.06 27.48 20.32
CA SER A 22 -12.20 28.66 19.47
C SER A 22 -13.16 29.70 20.07
N LEU A 23 -14.32 29.25 20.56
CA LEU A 23 -15.32 30.10 21.21
C LEU A 23 -14.81 30.72 22.51
N ARG A 24 -14.07 29.97 23.32
CA ARG A 24 -13.40 30.50 24.52
C ARG A 24 -12.36 31.57 24.18
N GLY A 25 -11.59 31.35 23.10
CA GLY A 25 -10.65 32.34 22.59
C GLY A 25 -11.31 33.62 22.09
N HIS A 26 -12.47 33.50 21.42
CA HIS A 26 -13.24 34.66 20.97
C HIS A 26 -13.84 35.44 22.15
N LYS A 27 -14.42 34.75 23.14
CA LYS A 27 -14.93 35.36 24.37
C LYS A 27 -13.88 36.22 25.09
N ALA A 28 -12.66 35.69 25.26
CA ALA A 28 -11.56 36.43 25.90
C ALA A 28 -11.13 37.68 25.11
N ARG A 29 -11.19 37.64 23.77
CA ARG A 29 -10.91 38.82 22.93
C ARG A 29 -12.02 39.87 23.05
N CYS A 30 -13.28 39.46 23.08
CA CYS A 30 -14.43 40.35 23.27
C CYS A 30 -14.41 41.03 24.65
N GLU A 31 -14.10 40.28 25.72
CA GLU A 31 -13.97 40.83 27.07
C GLU A 31 -12.85 41.88 27.15
N ARG A 32 -11.69 41.61 26.55
CA ARG A 32 -10.60 42.61 26.46
C ARG A 32 -10.99 43.86 25.69
N ALA A 33 -11.64 43.71 24.53
CA ALA A 33 -12.11 44.86 23.73
C ALA A 33 -13.13 45.72 24.52
N THR A 34 -14.04 45.06 25.23
CA THR A 34 -15.05 45.73 26.08
C THR A 34 -14.39 46.51 27.22
N LEU A 35 -13.37 45.93 27.88
CA LEU A 35 -12.63 46.62 28.94
C LEU A 35 -11.82 47.82 28.43
N LEU A 36 -11.27 47.74 27.22
CA LEU A 36 -10.57 48.87 26.59
C LEU A 36 -11.54 50.01 26.27
N LEU A 37 -12.70 49.69 25.68
CA LEU A 37 -13.75 50.68 25.40
C LEU A 37 -14.27 51.36 26.68
N LEU A 38 -14.44 50.60 27.77
CA LEU A 38 -14.84 51.18 29.06
C LEU A 38 -13.78 52.14 29.61
N ARG A 39 -12.49 51.85 29.44
CA ARG A 39 -11.41 52.76 29.84
C ARG A 39 -11.39 54.03 29.01
N GLU A 40 -11.58 53.93 27.69
CA GLU A 40 -11.66 55.09 26.80
C GLU A 40 -12.88 55.96 27.13
N LEU A 41 -14.05 55.36 27.40
CA LEU A 41 -15.24 56.11 27.83
C LEU A 41 -15.02 56.85 29.16
N LEU A 42 -14.29 56.26 30.10
CA LEU A 42 -13.93 56.93 31.35
C LEU A 42 -12.96 58.11 31.12
N GLN A 43 -12.01 57.97 30.20
CA GLN A 43 -11.09 59.07 29.83
C GLN A 43 -11.83 60.22 29.13
N VAL A 44 -12.73 59.91 28.20
CA VAL A 44 -13.57 60.91 27.53
C VAL A 44 -14.49 61.62 28.53
N ARG A 45 -15.07 60.89 29.48
CA ARG A 45 -15.87 61.48 30.55
C ARG A 45 -15.07 62.44 31.43
N ALA A 46 -13.83 62.10 31.78
CA ALA A 46 -12.94 62.98 32.52
C ALA A 46 -12.57 64.24 31.72
N GLY A 47 -12.32 64.10 30.41
CA GLY A 47 -12.09 65.23 29.50
C GLY A 47 -13.29 66.17 29.40
N LEU A 48 -14.50 65.62 29.29
CA LEU A 48 -15.75 66.41 29.28
C LEU A 48 -15.98 67.15 30.59
N GLN A 49 -15.67 66.54 31.74
CA GLN A 49 -15.77 67.20 33.04
C GLN A 49 -14.76 68.36 33.17
N LEU A 50 -13.56 68.21 32.62
CA LEU A 50 -12.57 69.29 32.59
C LEU A 50 -13.07 70.45 31.73
N GLN A 51 -13.56 70.17 30.51
CA GLN A 51 -14.12 71.19 29.63
C GLN A 51 -15.35 71.89 30.22
N ASP A 52 -16.24 71.16 30.91
CA ASP A 52 -17.38 71.76 31.62
C ASP A 52 -16.92 72.69 32.77
N SER A 53 -15.82 72.34 33.44
CA SER A 53 -15.22 73.19 34.48
C SER A 53 -14.57 74.46 33.90
N GLU A 54 -13.95 74.38 32.72
CA GLU A 54 -13.37 75.52 31.99
C GLU A 54 -14.47 76.45 31.45
N LEU A 55 -15.56 75.90 30.92
CA LEU A 55 -16.72 76.68 30.48
C LEU A 55 -17.37 77.45 31.64
N LYS A 56 -17.50 76.83 32.82
CA LYS A 56 -18.01 77.52 34.01
C LYS A 56 -17.09 78.65 34.48
N LYS A 57 -15.76 78.49 34.37
CA LYS A 57 -14.80 79.56 34.67
C LYS A 57 -14.91 80.72 33.68
N LEU A 58 -14.97 80.43 32.39
CA LEU A 58 -15.16 81.46 31.35
C LEU A 58 -16.50 82.20 31.53
N GLN A 59 -17.56 81.50 31.93
CA GLN A 59 -18.85 82.12 32.22
C GLN A 59 -18.81 83.05 33.45
N GLN A 60 -18.02 82.71 34.47
CA GLN A 60 -17.76 83.57 35.63
C GLN A 60 -16.89 84.78 35.29
N GLU A 61 -15.86 84.61 34.44
CA GLU A 61 -15.02 85.71 33.95
C GLU A 61 -15.85 86.71 33.12
N VAL A 62 -16.75 86.23 32.27
CA VAL A 62 -17.67 87.08 31.50
C VAL A 62 -18.66 87.82 32.41
N GLN A 63 -19.11 87.20 33.51
CA GLN A 63 -19.96 87.86 34.50
C GLN A 63 -19.21 88.92 35.33
N GLN A 64 -17.92 88.73 35.60
CA GLN A 64 -17.08 89.73 36.30
C GLN A 64 -16.76 90.94 35.40
N VAL A 65 -16.59 90.74 34.09
CA VAL A 65 -16.38 91.85 33.13
C VAL A 65 -17.66 92.69 32.94
N ALA A 66 -18.85 92.14 33.21
CA ALA A 66 -20.12 92.85 33.12
C ALA A 66 -20.46 93.71 34.36
N GLN A 67 -19.69 93.66 35.46
CA GLN A 67 -19.99 94.34 36.72
C GLN A 67 -18.91 95.36 37.20
N ALA A 68 -18.38 96.19 36.30
CA ALA A 68 -17.61 97.37 36.69
C ALA A 68 -18.08 98.61 35.90
N PRO A 69 -18.79 99.57 36.53
CA PRO A 69 -19.32 100.76 35.87
C PRO A 69 -18.31 101.91 35.82
N GLU A 70 -18.53 102.77 34.82
CA GLU A 70 -17.82 104.02 34.51
C GLU A 70 -17.86 105.08 35.63
N LYS A 71 -16.77 105.87 35.70
CA LYS A 71 -16.56 107.28 36.17
C LYS A 71 -15.22 107.34 36.92
N GLU A 72 -14.31 108.29 36.72
CA GLU A 72 -14.48 109.75 36.73
C GLU A 72 -13.40 110.46 35.88
N ALA A 73 -13.80 111.58 35.28
CA ALA A 73 -12.90 112.58 34.72
C ALA A 73 -12.63 113.66 35.78
N LEU A 74 -11.36 113.87 36.15
CA LEU A 74 -10.92 115.09 36.83
C LEU A 74 -9.57 115.57 36.26
N GLN A 75 -9.52 116.87 36.01
CA GLN A 75 -8.53 117.60 35.22
C GLN A 75 -7.18 117.77 35.94
N PHE A 76 -6.06 117.72 35.20
CA PHE A 76 -4.78 118.32 35.57
C PHE A 76 -4.14 119.03 34.36
N PRO A 77 -3.75 120.32 34.43
CA PRO A 77 -3.18 121.08 33.29
C PRO A 77 -1.69 120.84 33.01
N GLY A 78 -1.12 119.70 33.42
CA GLY A 78 0.29 119.34 33.18
C GLY A 78 0.53 118.27 32.11
N LEU A 79 -0.53 117.65 31.56
CA LEU A 79 -0.41 116.45 30.73
C LEU A 79 -0.12 116.68 29.25
N LYS A 80 -0.17 117.90 28.69
CA LYS A 80 -0.15 118.08 27.22
C LYS A 80 1.13 117.60 26.53
N SER A 81 2.32 117.72 27.12
CA SER A 81 3.54 117.18 26.52
C SER A 81 3.72 115.68 26.74
N GLN A 82 3.23 115.15 27.88
CA GLN A 82 3.29 113.73 28.21
C GLN A 82 2.26 112.91 27.40
N ASN A 83 1.06 113.44 27.16
CA ASN A 83 0.04 112.82 26.31
C ASN A 83 0.46 112.79 24.83
N GLN A 84 1.18 113.81 24.35
CA GLN A 84 1.65 113.87 22.96
C GLN A 84 2.73 112.79 22.68
N ASN A 85 3.66 112.59 23.61
CA ASN A 85 4.67 111.52 23.52
C ASN A 85 4.05 110.12 23.70
N GLN A 86 3.03 109.98 24.55
CA GLN A 86 2.28 108.72 24.68
C GLN A 86 1.48 108.39 23.41
N MET A 87 0.86 109.38 22.76
CA MET A 87 0.13 109.20 21.51
C MET A 87 1.05 108.76 20.36
N GLN A 88 2.22 109.38 20.21
CA GLN A 88 3.22 108.96 19.22
C GLN A 88 3.77 107.54 19.49
N ALA A 89 3.95 107.16 20.76
CA ALA A 89 4.37 105.81 21.13
C ALA A 89 3.28 104.77 20.83
N LEU A 90 2.01 105.10 21.05
CA LEU A 90 0.87 104.26 20.71
C LEU A 90 0.69 104.14 19.19
N ASP A 91 0.86 105.22 18.42
CA ASP A 91 0.81 105.20 16.97
C ASP A 91 1.92 104.33 16.37
N LYS A 92 3.15 104.46 16.86
CA LYS A 92 4.27 103.61 16.44
C LYS A 92 3.99 102.14 16.74
N ARG A 93 3.46 101.84 17.93
CA ARG A 93 3.11 100.48 18.34
C ARG A 93 1.92 99.92 17.56
N LEU A 94 0.98 100.76 17.16
CA LEU A 94 -0.12 100.39 16.24
C LEU A 94 0.40 100.05 14.85
N VAL A 95 1.37 100.80 14.33
CA VAL A 95 2.05 100.49 13.07
C VAL A 95 2.79 99.15 13.16
N GLU A 96 3.56 98.94 14.24
CA GLU A 96 4.26 97.67 14.49
C GLU A 96 3.28 96.49 14.61
N VAL A 97 2.16 96.66 15.31
CA VAL A 97 1.10 95.64 15.40
C VAL A 97 0.47 95.39 14.03
N ARG A 98 0.17 96.42 13.24
CA ARG A 98 -0.38 96.28 11.89
C ARG A 98 0.60 95.53 10.98
N GLU A 99 1.89 95.88 11.02
CA GLU A 99 2.93 95.19 10.27
C GLU A 99 3.06 93.72 10.70
N ALA A 100 3.12 93.44 12.01
CA ALA A 100 3.13 92.08 12.53
C ALA A 100 1.88 91.28 12.10
N LEU A 101 0.71 91.90 12.11
CA LEU A 101 -0.55 91.28 11.69
C LEU A 101 -0.56 90.99 10.18
N THR A 102 0.04 91.88 9.36
CA THR A 102 0.24 91.59 7.93
C THR A 102 1.24 90.45 7.70
N GLN A 103 2.31 90.37 8.48
CA GLN A 103 3.28 89.26 8.40
C GLN A 103 2.65 87.92 8.81
N ILE A 104 1.83 87.90 9.87
CA ILE A 104 1.10 86.71 10.31
C ILE A 104 0.11 86.26 9.23
N ARG A 105 -0.67 87.19 8.64
CA ARG A 105 -1.59 86.86 7.54
C ARG A 105 -0.88 86.28 6.31
N ARG A 106 0.31 86.81 5.96
CA ARG A 106 1.13 86.26 4.87
C ARG A 106 1.64 84.86 5.21
N LYS A 107 2.16 84.63 6.42
CA LYS A 107 2.61 83.29 6.86
C LYS A 107 1.46 82.29 6.88
N GLN A 108 0.28 82.69 7.33
CA GLN A 108 -0.90 81.83 7.36
C GLN A 108 -1.36 81.46 5.94
N ALA A 109 -1.40 82.42 5.01
CA ALA A 109 -1.71 82.14 3.61
C ALA A 109 -0.71 81.17 2.96
N LEU A 110 0.58 81.31 3.30
CA LEU A 110 1.64 80.42 2.80
C LEU A 110 1.49 79.01 3.37
N GLN A 111 1.28 78.87 4.69
CA GLN A 111 1.00 77.59 5.34
C GLN A 111 -0.28 76.93 4.81
N ASP A 112 -1.33 77.69 4.54
CA ASP A 112 -2.56 77.15 3.96
C ASP A 112 -2.35 76.67 2.51
N SER A 113 -1.48 77.33 1.74
CA SER A 113 -1.10 76.87 0.41
C SER A 113 -0.25 75.59 0.45
N GLU A 114 0.69 75.48 1.40
CA GLU A 114 1.51 74.28 1.62
C GLU A 114 0.65 73.10 2.08
N ARG A 115 -0.30 73.33 3.01
CA ARG A 115 -1.25 72.31 3.47
C ARG A 115 -2.10 71.79 2.32
N LYS A 116 -2.67 72.68 1.49
CA LYS A 116 -3.44 72.29 0.30
C LYS A 116 -2.59 71.52 -0.70
N GLY A 117 -1.33 71.93 -0.91
CA GLY A 117 -0.40 71.20 -1.76
C GLY A 117 -0.10 69.79 -1.25
N ALA A 118 0.18 69.65 0.04
CA ALA A 118 0.42 68.35 0.68
C ALA A 118 -0.82 67.46 0.67
N GLU A 119 -2.01 68.02 0.88
CA GLU A 119 -3.28 67.30 0.81
C GLU A 119 -3.57 66.81 -0.61
N GLN A 120 -3.33 67.63 -1.63
CA GLN A 120 -3.45 67.23 -3.04
C GLN A 120 -2.46 66.12 -3.39
N GLU A 121 -1.19 66.24 -2.96
CA GLU A 121 -0.19 65.20 -3.19
C GLU A 121 -0.56 63.88 -2.48
N ALA A 122 -1.04 63.96 -1.24
CA ALA A 122 -1.53 62.79 -0.50
C ALA A 122 -2.74 62.15 -1.20
N SER A 123 -3.68 62.96 -1.72
CA SER A 123 -4.84 62.47 -2.45
C SER A 123 -4.46 61.76 -3.76
N LEU A 124 -3.46 62.28 -4.50
CA LEU A 124 -2.92 61.65 -5.70
C LEU A 124 -2.24 60.32 -5.38
N ARG A 125 -1.41 60.28 -4.32
CA ARG A 125 -0.75 59.04 -3.88
C ARG A 125 -1.77 57.98 -3.43
N LEU A 126 -2.83 58.38 -2.73
CA LEU A 126 -3.92 57.47 -2.34
C LEU A 126 -4.67 56.93 -3.55
N ALA A 127 -4.96 57.77 -4.55
CA ALA A 127 -5.59 57.33 -5.79
C ALA A 127 -4.70 56.33 -6.55
N GLU A 128 -3.39 56.59 -6.63
CA GLU A 128 -2.43 55.67 -7.27
C GLU A 128 -2.35 54.33 -6.55
N LEU A 129 -2.27 54.34 -5.21
CA LEU A 129 -2.27 53.12 -4.39
C LEU A 129 -3.58 52.33 -4.52
N THR A 130 -4.71 53.02 -4.55
CA THR A 130 -6.03 52.40 -4.75
C THR A 130 -6.12 51.75 -6.13
N GLY A 131 -5.55 52.38 -7.16
CA GLY A 131 -5.44 51.82 -8.51
C GLY A 131 -4.60 50.53 -8.54
N LYS A 132 -3.41 50.57 -7.92
CA LYS A 132 -2.52 49.39 -7.79
C LYS A 132 -3.19 48.25 -7.02
N LEU A 133 -3.89 48.56 -5.93
CA LEU A 133 -4.61 47.57 -5.14
C LEU A 133 -5.71 46.87 -5.96
N LYS A 134 -6.51 47.63 -6.71
CA LYS A 134 -7.53 47.07 -7.61
C LYS A 134 -6.91 46.22 -8.72
N GLN A 135 -5.75 46.61 -9.22
CA GLN A 135 -5.04 45.82 -10.23
C GLN A 135 -4.53 44.50 -9.65
N GLU A 136 -3.90 44.53 -8.48
CA GLU A 136 -3.43 43.34 -7.78
C GLU A 136 -4.58 42.39 -7.42
N GLU A 137 -5.75 42.91 -7.02
CA GLU A 137 -6.94 42.11 -6.77
C GLU A 137 -7.43 41.37 -8.02
N ARG A 138 -7.43 42.03 -9.18
CA ARG A 138 -7.75 41.40 -10.47
C ARG A 138 -6.72 40.34 -10.83
N ASP A 139 -5.44 40.65 -10.69
CA ASP A 139 -4.35 39.73 -11.04
C ASP A 139 -4.39 38.48 -10.13
N ARG A 140 -4.70 38.65 -8.84
CA ARG A 140 -4.97 37.54 -7.91
C ARG A 140 -6.19 36.73 -8.33
N GLY A 141 -7.29 37.38 -8.71
CA GLY A 141 -8.49 36.69 -9.22
C GLY A 141 -8.18 35.83 -10.45
N VAL A 142 -7.40 36.35 -11.41
CA VAL A 142 -6.97 35.61 -12.60
C VAL A 142 -6.06 34.44 -12.22
N ALA A 143 -5.08 34.66 -11.33
CA ALA A 143 -4.19 33.59 -10.87
C ALA A 143 -4.94 32.47 -10.12
N CYS A 144 -5.89 32.83 -9.26
CA CYS A 144 -6.75 31.87 -8.56
C CYS A 144 -7.63 31.08 -9.54
N GLY A 145 -8.24 31.75 -10.53
CA GLY A 145 -9.02 31.07 -11.57
C GLY A 145 -8.18 30.12 -12.42
N ALA A 146 -6.94 30.49 -12.74
CA ALA A 146 -6.00 29.61 -13.46
C ALA A 146 -5.59 28.40 -12.61
N LEU A 147 -5.31 28.59 -11.33
CA LEU A 147 -4.99 27.49 -10.40
C LEU A 147 -6.17 26.54 -10.25
N GLN A 148 -7.38 27.05 -10.06
CA GLN A 148 -8.59 26.24 -9.95
C GLN A 148 -8.79 25.37 -11.20
N LYS A 149 -8.67 25.96 -12.40
CA LYS A 149 -8.74 25.19 -13.66
C LYS A 149 -7.67 24.10 -13.73
N SER A 150 -6.43 24.42 -13.36
CA SER A 150 -5.34 23.43 -13.36
C SER A 150 -5.60 22.28 -12.38
N GLN A 151 -6.24 22.58 -11.24
CA GLN A 151 -6.63 21.58 -10.25
C GLN A 151 -7.77 20.69 -10.78
N GLU A 152 -8.80 21.28 -11.39
CA GLU A 152 -9.90 20.55 -12.02
C GLU A 152 -9.38 19.62 -13.15
N GLU A 153 -8.47 20.11 -13.99
CA GLU A 153 -7.82 19.29 -15.02
C GLU A 153 -6.98 18.16 -14.43
N ALA A 154 -6.26 18.41 -13.33
CA ALA A 154 -5.51 17.37 -12.62
C ALA A 154 -6.44 16.31 -12.01
N SER A 155 -7.55 16.73 -11.40
CA SER A 155 -8.59 15.83 -10.88
C SER A 155 -9.17 14.96 -12.00
N GLN A 156 -9.55 15.55 -13.14
CA GLN A 156 -10.07 14.80 -14.29
C GLN A 156 -9.06 13.78 -14.83
N ARG A 157 -7.77 14.11 -14.85
CA ARG A 157 -6.71 13.15 -15.24
C ARG A 157 -6.63 11.98 -14.27
N VAL A 158 -6.69 12.25 -12.97
CA VAL A 158 -6.69 11.19 -11.95
C VAL A 158 -7.93 10.30 -12.11
N ASP A 159 -9.11 10.89 -12.29
CA ASP A 159 -10.35 10.14 -12.50
C ASP A 159 -10.28 9.25 -13.74
N GLN A 160 -9.68 9.75 -14.83
CA GLN A 160 -9.44 8.96 -16.04
C GLN A 160 -8.47 7.79 -15.81
N GLU A 161 -7.37 7.98 -15.07
CA GLU A 161 -6.46 6.88 -14.75
C GLU A 161 -7.10 5.86 -13.81
N VAL A 162 -7.89 6.30 -12.83
CA VAL A 162 -8.67 5.43 -11.94
C VAL A 162 -9.67 4.60 -12.76
N ALA A 163 -10.40 5.22 -13.68
CA ALA A 163 -11.33 4.51 -14.57
C ALA A 163 -10.60 3.49 -15.45
N ARG A 164 -9.41 3.81 -15.97
CA ARG A 164 -8.58 2.86 -16.74
C ARG A 164 -8.10 1.70 -15.88
N MET A 165 -7.61 1.96 -14.67
CA MET A 165 -7.19 0.91 -13.74
C MET A 165 -8.37 0.01 -13.35
N GLN A 166 -9.55 0.58 -13.11
CA GLN A 166 -10.77 -0.18 -12.83
C GLN A 166 -11.15 -1.08 -14.02
N ALA A 167 -11.06 -0.57 -15.25
CA ALA A 167 -11.29 -1.36 -16.47
C ALA A 167 -10.26 -2.49 -16.65
N GLN A 168 -8.99 -2.25 -16.32
CA GLN A 168 -7.96 -3.29 -16.35
C GLN A 168 -8.19 -4.36 -15.27
N MET A 169 -8.57 -3.95 -14.06
CA MET A 169 -8.85 -4.85 -12.95
C MET A 169 -10.07 -5.73 -13.23
N THR A 170 -11.13 -5.15 -13.80
CA THR A 170 -12.32 -5.92 -14.23
C THR A 170 -11.98 -6.90 -15.34
N LYS A 171 -11.24 -6.47 -16.38
CA LYS A 171 -10.75 -7.36 -17.44
C LYS A 171 -9.91 -8.52 -16.89
N LEU A 172 -8.97 -8.25 -15.99
CA LEU A 172 -8.16 -9.28 -15.35
C LEU A 172 -9.02 -10.24 -14.51
N GLY A 173 -10.01 -9.71 -13.79
CA GLY A 173 -10.99 -10.48 -13.03
C GLY A 173 -11.79 -11.44 -13.93
N GLU A 174 -12.31 -10.94 -15.06
CA GLU A 174 -13.01 -11.75 -16.06
C GLU A 174 -12.09 -12.82 -16.68
N GLU A 175 -10.86 -12.48 -17.05
CA GLU A 175 -9.88 -13.43 -17.59
C GLU A 175 -9.51 -14.54 -16.58
N MET A 176 -9.42 -14.22 -15.29
CA MET A 176 -9.19 -15.22 -14.25
C MET A 176 -10.42 -16.10 -14.06
N SER A 177 -11.62 -15.53 -13.94
CA SER A 177 -12.88 -16.28 -13.84
C SER A 177 -13.06 -17.23 -15.02
N LEU A 178 -12.79 -16.77 -16.25
CA LEU A 178 -12.86 -17.62 -17.44
C LEU A 178 -11.82 -18.74 -17.42
N ARG A 179 -10.61 -18.48 -16.92
CA ARG A 179 -9.58 -19.52 -16.71
C ARG A 179 -10.02 -20.56 -15.67
N PHE A 180 -10.65 -20.15 -14.58
CA PHE A 180 -11.21 -21.05 -13.57
C PHE A 180 -12.34 -21.89 -14.15
N LEU A 181 -13.33 -21.27 -14.79
CA LEU A 181 -14.42 -21.96 -15.48
C LEU A 181 -13.90 -22.98 -16.51
N LYS A 182 -12.86 -22.63 -17.29
CA LYS A 182 -12.25 -23.56 -18.25
C LYS A 182 -11.56 -24.75 -17.56
N ARG A 183 -10.95 -24.55 -16.39
CA ARG A 183 -10.36 -25.64 -15.59
C ARG A 183 -11.43 -26.51 -14.96
N GLU A 184 -12.47 -25.90 -14.41
CA GLU A 184 -13.62 -26.58 -13.83
C GLU A 184 -14.35 -27.43 -14.88
N ALA A 185 -14.68 -26.87 -16.04
CA ALA A 185 -15.29 -27.60 -17.14
C ALA A 185 -14.44 -28.80 -17.60
N LYS A 186 -13.11 -28.65 -17.63
CA LYS A 186 -12.20 -29.78 -17.89
C LYS A 186 -12.30 -30.85 -16.81
N LEU A 187 -12.26 -30.47 -15.52
CA LEU A 187 -12.38 -31.40 -14.40
C LEU A 187 -13.73 -32.11 -14.39
N CYS A 188 -14.83 -31.39 -14.59
CA CYS A 188 -16.16 -31.98 -14.76
C CYS A 188 -16.19 -32.95 -15.94
N GLY A 189 -15.58 -32.61 -17.08
CA GLY A 189 -15.46 -33.51 -18.22
C GLY A 189 -14.62 -34.76 -17.93
N PHE A 190 -13.53 -34.64 -17.16
CA PHE A 190 -12.74 -35.78 -16.69
C PHE A 190 -13.56 -36.68 -15.75
N LEU A 191 -14.26 -36.09 -14.78
CA LEU A 191 -15.13 -36.80 -13.84
C LEU A 191 -16.26 -37.54 -14.57
N GLN A 192 -16.94 -36.88 -15.51
CA GLN A 192 -17.99 -37.52 -16.30
C GLN A 192 -17.47 -38.73 -17.09
N LYS A 193 -16.28 -38.61 -17.70
CA LYS A 193 -15.63 -39.74 -18.39
C LYS A 193 -15.27 -40.88 -17.44
N SER A 194 -14.76 -40.57 -16.24
CA SER A 194 -14.43 -41.60 -15.25
C SER A 194 -15.68 -42.29 -14.72
N PHE A 195 -16.76 -41.56 -14.44
CA PHE A 195 -18.04 -42.14 -14.03
C PHE A 195 -18.63 -43.03 -15.11
N LEU A 196 -18.60 -42.61 -16.38
CA LEU A 196 -19.07 -43.43 -17.49
C LEU A 196 -18.22 -44.71 -17.66
N ALA A 197 -16.90 -44.61 -17.48
CA ALA A 197 -16.02 -45.78 -17.52
C ALA A 197 -16.31 -46.76 -16.36
N LEU A 198 -16.55 -46.23 -15.15
CA LEU A 198 -16.95 -47.01 -13.99
C LEU A 198 -18.30 -47.71 -14.23
N GLU A 199 -19.29 -46.99 -14.75
CA GLU A 199 -20.61 -47.53 -15.06
C GLU A 199 -20.53 -48.67 -16.09
N LYS A 200 -19.73 -48.49 -17.15
CA LYS A 200 -19.46 -49.57 -18.13
C LYS A 200 -18.85 -50.79 -17.47
N ARG A 201 -17.82 -50.60 -16.61
CA ARG A 201 -17.19 -51.71 -15.87
C ARG A 201 -18.17 -52.42 -14.95
N MET A 202 -19.02 -51.67 -14.26
CA MET A 202 -20.06 -52.21 -13.40
C MET A 202 -21.06 -53.05 -14.19
N LYS A 203 -21.57 -52.54 -15.33
CA LYS A 203 -22.46 -53.30 -16.23
C LYS A 203 -21.80 -54.56 -16.78
N THR A 204 -20.51 -54.52 -17.13
CA THR A 204 -19.79 -55.72 -17.57
C THR A 204 -19.59 -56.74 -16.45
N SER A 205 -19.37 -56.28 -15.21
CA SER A 205 -19.24 -57.16 -14.06
C SER A 205 -20.58 -57.77 -13.68
N GLU A 206 -21.67 -56.99 -13.75
CA GLU A 206 -23.02 -57.47 -13.49
C GLU A 206 -23.45 -58.49 -14.55
N SER A 207 -23.20 -58.25 -15.83
CA SER A 207 -23.51 -59.22 -16.89
C SER A 207 -22.65 -60.48 -16.82
N ALA A 208 -21.40 -60.39 -16.33
CA ALA A 208 -20.58 -61.57 -16.04
C ALA A 208 -21.16 -62.37 -14.85
N ARG A 209 -21.55 -61.70 -13.77
CA ARG A 209 -22.21 -62.33 -12.60
C ARG A 209 -23.51 -63.03 -13.01
N LEU A 210 -24.38 -62.34 -13.75
CA LEU A 210 -25.66 -62.90 -14.20
C LEU A 210 -25.47 -64.14 -15.09
N ARG A 211 -24.44 -64.15 -15.96
CA ARG A 211 -24.10 -65.33 -16.77
C ARG A 211 -23.58 -66.51 -15.93
N ALA A 212 -22.78 -66.23 -14.90
CA ALA A 212 -22.34 -67.26 -13.98
C ALA A 212 -23.52 -67.82 -13.17
N GLU A 213 -24.41 -66.95 -12.69
CA GLU A 213 -25.63 -67.36 -11.98
C GLU A 213 -26.60 -68.15 -12.89
N SER A 214 -26.74 -67.78 -14.16
CA SER A 214 -27.55 -68.55 -15.10
C SER A 214 -26.93 -69.93 -15.38
N GLY A 215 -25.62 -70.01 -15.60
CA GLY A 215 -24.90 -71.27 -15.76
C GLY A 215 -25.07 -72.20 -14.55
N LEU A 216 -24.94 -71.68 -13.34
CA LEU A 216 -25.18 -72.45 -12.12
C LEU A 216 -26.64 -72.94 -12.01
N ARG A 217 -27.62 -72.13 -12.42
CA ARG A 217 -29.02 -72.56 -12.44
C ARG A 217 -29.26 -73.67 -13.47
N GLU A 218 -28.66 -73.55 -14.65
CA GLU A 218 -28.73 -74.59 -15.69
C GLU A 218 -28.08 -75.89 -15.23
N GLU A 219 -26.91 -75.83 -14.59
CA GLU A 219 -26.26 -76.98 -13.97
C GLU A 219 -27.18 -77.62 -12.91
N LEU A 220 -27.71 -76.83 -11.97
CA LEU A 220 -28.64 -77.34 -10.94
C LEU A 220 -29.89 -77.98 -11.53
N GLU A 221 -30.47 -77.38 -12.57
CA GLU A 221 -31.62 -77.95 -13.28
C GLU A 221 -31.25 -79.27 -13.98
N SER A 222 -30.05 -79.36 -14.56
CA SER A 222 -29.55 -80.60 -15.17
C SER A 222 -29.34 -81.71 -14.12
N TRP A 223 -28.79 -81.37 -12.94
CA TRP A 223 -28.66 -82.30 -11.82
C TRP A 223 -30.03 -82.76 -11.30
N TRP A 224 -31.00 -81.84 -11.20
CA TRP A 224 -32.36 -82.16 -10.81
C TRP A 224 -33.04 -83.10 -11.80
N GLN A 225 -32.91 -82.86 -13.10
CA GLN A 225 -33.43 -83.73 -14.16
C GLN A 225 -32.79 -85.12 -14.10
N GLN A 226 -31.46 -85.21 -13.95
CA GLN A 226 -30.76 -86.49 -13.79
C GLN A 226 -31.26 -87.26 -12.55
N LEU A 227 -31.45 -86.56 -11.43
CA LEU A 227 -31.98 -87.17 -10.21
C LEU A 227 -33.42 -87.67 -10.41
N GLN A 228 -34.24 -86.91 -11.14
CA GLN A 228 -35.60 -87.31 -11.49
C GLN A 228 -35.62 -88.54 -12.43
N GLU A 229 -34.72 -88.62 -13.41
CA GLU A 229 -34.57 -89.80 -14.26
C GLU A 229 -34.12 -91.03 -13.46
N LEU A 230 -33.20 -90.87 -12.52
CA LEU A 230 -32.78 -91.94 -11.63
C LEU A 230 -33.93 -92.42 -10.73
N ASP A 231 -34.72 -91.49 -10.19
CA ASP A 231 -35.90 -91.82 -9.40
C ASP A 231 -36.95 -92.54 -10.25
N ALA A 232 -37.21 -92.08 -11.47
CA ALA A 232 -38.10 -92.75 -12.41
C ALA A 232 -37.63 -94.17 -12.76
N LYS A 233 -36.32 -94.38 -12.97
CA LYS A 233 -35.73 -95.71 -13.19
C LYS A 233 -35.91 -96.61 -11.97
N ARG A 234 -35.71 -96.08 -10.74
CA ARG A 234 -35.96 -96.82 -9.49
C ARG A 234 -37.42 -97.22 -9.37
N VAL A 235 -38.35 -96.30 -9.60
CA VAL A 235 -39.79 -96.58 -9.57
C VAL A 235 -40.19 -97.61 -10.63
N GLN A 236 -39.60 -97.55 -11.83
CA GLN A 236 -39.84 -98.55 -12.88
C GLN A 236 -39.29 -99.92 -12.50
N ALA A 237 -38.08 -100.00 -11.91
CA ALA A 237 -37.53 -101.25 -11.40
C ALA A 237 -38.39 -101.85 -10.29
N LEU A 238 -38.83 -101.03 -9.32
CA LEU A 238 -39.75 -101.45 -8.26
C LEU A 238 -41.10 -101.94 -8.85
N ARG A 239 -41.63 -101.27 -9.87
CA ARG A 239 -42.85 -101.73 -10.56
C ARG A 239 -42.64 -103.08 -11.26
N GLY A 240 -41.47 -103.29 -11.88
CA GLY A 240 -41.09 -104.58 -12.46
C GLY A 240 -41.01 -105.69 -11.40
N GLN A 241 -40.36 -105.41 -10.26
CA GLN A 241 -40.32 -106.32 -9.11
C GLN A 241 -41.72 -106.66 -8.59
N CYS A 242 -42.60 -105.68 -8.41
CA CYS A 242 -43.98 -105.95 -7.97
C CYS A 242 -44.76 -106.81 -8.99
N GLN A 243 -44.50 -106.66 -10.29
CA GLN A 243 -45.11 -107.51 -11.31
C GLN A 243 -44.59 -108.95 -11.25
N GLU A 244 -43.27 -109.13 -11.05
CA GLU A 244 -42.67 -110.44 -10.82
C GLU A 244 -43.20 -111.09 -9.54
N GLU A 245 -43.30 -110.35 -8.43
CA GLU A 245 -43.94 -110.80 -7.20
C GLU A 245 -45.39 -111.22 -7.43
N CYS A 246 -46.16 -110.47 -8.22
CA CYS A 246 -47.54 -110.84 -8.58
C CYS A 246 -47.58 -112.15 -9.40
N HIS A 247 -46.67 -112.32 -10.36
CA HIS A 247 -46.54 -113.56 -11.13
C HIS A 247 -46.14 -114.75 -10.26
N LEU A 248 -45.19 -114.58 -9.34
CA LEU A 248 -44.81 -115.60 -8.37
C LEU A 248 -45.97 -115.96 -7.44
N LEU A 249 -46.73 -114.96 -6.96
CA LEU A 249 -47.94 -115.20 -6.16
C LEU A 249 -49.01 -115.97 -6.95
N GLU A 250 -49.18 -115.69 -8.24
CA GLU A 250 -50.08 -116.47 -9.12
C GLU A 250 -49.58 -117.92 -9.29
N GLN A 251 -48.27 -118.13 -9.43
CA GLN A 251 -47.67 -119.47 -9.46
C GLN A 251 -47.88 -120.20 -8.13
N CYS A 252 -47.69 -119.55 -6.99
CA CYS A 252 -47.98 -120.09 -5.66
C CYS A 252 -49.47 -120.48 -5.54
N ARG A 253 -50.40 -119.64 -6.00
CA ARG A 253 -51.83 -119.99 -6.05
C ARG A 253 -52.12 -121.17 -6.98
N GLY A 254 -51.38 -121.31 -8.08
CA GLY A 254 -51.45 -122.46 -8.98
C GLY A 254 -50.98 -123.75 -8.29
N LEU A 255 -49.85 -123.67 -7.58
CA LEU A 255 -49.33 -124.74 -6.74
C LEU A 255 -50.30 -125.12 -5.63
N ASP A 256 -50.90 -124.16 -4.91
CA ASP A 256 -51.91 -124.43 -3.89
C ASP A 256 -53.12 -125.17 -4.46
N LYS A 257 -53.59 -124.81 -5.67
CA LYS A 257 -54.65 -125.56 -6.36
C LYS A 257 -54.21 -126.99 -6.66
N ALA A 258 -52.97 -127.21 -7.08
CA ALA A 258 -52.43 -128.55 -7.31
C ALA A 258 -52.29 -129.33 -5.99
N VAL A 259 -51.89 -128.69 -4.89
CA VAL A 259 -51.84 -129.27 -3.55
C VAL A 259 -53.24 -129.64 -3.08
N ILE A 260 -54.25 -128.80 -3.30
CA ILE A 260 -55.65 -129.14 -2.99
C ILE A 260 -56.13 -130.34 -3.83
N GLN A 261 -55.76 -130.40 -5.11
CA GLN A 261 -56.04 -131.57 -5.97
C GLN A 261 -55.35 -132.83 -5.46
N LEU A 262 -54.08 -132.75 -5.05
CA LEU A 262 -53.34 -133.83 -4.40
C LEU A 262 -53.97 -134.22 -3.05
N THR A 263 -54.46 -133.26 -2.27
CA THR A 263 -55.12 -133.52 -0.98
C THR A 263 -56.44 -134.25 -1.19
N LYS A 264 -57.21 -133.89 -2.24
CA LYS A 264 -58.39 -134.65 -2.67
C LYS A 264 -58.02 -136.07 -3.11
N PHE A 265 -56.93 -136.23 -3.87
CA PHE A 265 -56.42 -137.53 -4.27
C PHE A 265 -55.97 -138.37 -3.06
N VAL A 266 -55.31 -137.77 -2.08
CA VAL A 266 -54.92 -138.42 -0.82
C VAL A 266 -56.14 -138.81 0.01
N GLN A 267 -57.18 -137.97 0.10
CA GLN A 267 -58.42 -138.32 0.79
C GLN A 267 -59.18 -139.47 0.09
N GLN A 268 -59.19 -139.48 -1.25
CA GLN A 268 -59.72 -140.60 -2.02
C GLN A 268 -58.90 -141.88 -1.78
N ASN A 269 -57.58 -141.75 -1.74
CA ASN A 269 -56.68 -142.84 -1.36
C ASN A 269 -56.88 -143.29 0.10
N GLN A 270 -57.20 -142.40 1.04
CA GLN A 270 -57.49 -142.75 2.44
C GLN A 270 -58.73 -143.64 2.55
N VAL A 271 -59.78 -143.38 1.75
CA VAL A 271 -61.00 -144.19 1.72
C VAL A 271 -60.77 -145.56 1.07
N SER A 272 -59.92 -145.63 0.04
CA SER A 272 -59.47 -146.93 -0.51
C SER A 272 -58.52 -147.67 0.43
N LEU A 273 -57.64 -146.95 1.13
CA LEU A 273 -56.70 -147.49 2.12
C LEU A 273 -57.46 -148.08 3.31
N ASN A 274 -58.55 -147.47 3.78
CA ASN A 274 -59.39 -148.04 4.84
C ASN A 274 -60.12 -149.34 4.43
N ARG A 275 -60.34 -149.58 3.13
CA ARG A 275 -60.82 -150.88 2.61
C ARG A 275 -59.70 -151.91 2.46
N VAL A 276 -58.47 -151.46 2.25
CA VAL A 276 -57.26 -152.30 2.17
C VAL A 276 -56.73 -152.64 3.58
N LEU A 277 -56.85 -151.76 4.57
CA LEU A 277 -56.45 -151.97 5.97
C LEU A 277 -57.22 -153.10 6.67
N LEU A 278 -58.49 -153.33 6.30
CA LEU A 278 -59.29 -154.48 6.73
C LEU A 278 -58.85 -155.81 6.06
N ALA A 279 -58.15 -155.71 4.92
CA ALA A 279 -57.56 -156.83 4.19
C ALA A 279 -56.07 -157.06 4.55
N GLU A 280 -55.35 -156.03 5.00
CA GLU A 280 -53.94 -156.06 5.43
C GLU A 280 -53.75 -156.44 6.90
N GLN A 281 -54.80 -156.42 7.74
CA GLN A 281 -54.76 -156.98 9.10
C GLN A 281 -54.58 -158.51 9.14
N LYS A 282 -54.59 -159.17 7.96
CA LYS A 282 -54.23 -160.59 7.78
C LYS A 282 -52.84 -160.79 7.11
N ALA A 283 -52.08 -159.72 6.85
CA ALA A 283 -50.87 -159.78 6.01
C ALA A 283 -49.57 -159.17 6.60
N TRP A 284 -49.57 -158.62 7.83
CA TRP A 284 -48.37 -157.96 8.41
C TRP A 284 -47.91 -158.45 9.79
N ASP A 285 -47.99 -159.77 10.04
CA ASP A 285 -47.11 -160.45 11.04
C ASP A 285 -45.66 -160.62 10.52
N ALA A 286 -45.28 -159.94 9.45
CA ALA A 286 -43.93 -159.99 8.91
C ALA A 286 -43.46 -158.62 8.42
N LYS A 287 -42.71 -157.96 9.31
CA LYS A 287 -41.52 -157.15 8.98
C LYS A 287 -41.73 -155.64 8.85
N GLY A 288 -41.61 -154.99 10.01
CA GLY A 288 -41.11 -153.64 10.12
C GLY A 288 -39.62 -153.53 9.80
N HIS A 289 -39.30 -152.43 9.13
CA HIS A 289 -38.14 -151.53 9.26
C HIS A 289 -37.58 -151.14 7.88
N LEU A 290 -37.53 -149.83 7.64
CA LEU A 290 -36.30 -149.08 7.35
C LEU A 290 -36.67 -147.60 7.10
N GLU A 291 -36.87 -146.87 8.20
CA GLU A 291 -36.64 -145.43 8.23
C GLU A 291 -35.13 -145.20 8.11
N ASP A 292 -34.65 -144.86 6.91
CA ASP A 292 -33.26 -144.43 6.66
C ASP A 292 -33.17 -143.64 5.34
N SER A 293 -33.89 -142.51 5.23
CA SER A 293 -33.78 -141.59 4.06
C SER A 293 -34.21 -140.14 4.38
N ARG A 294 -33.74 -139.54 5.50
CA ARG A 294 -33.99 -138.11 5.81
C ARG A 294 -32.79 -137.30 6.34
N ALA A 295 -31.57 -137.83 6.21
CA ALA A 295 -30.36 -137.14 6.66
C ALA A 295 -29.57 -136.42 5.54
N GLY A 296 -29.90 -136.64 4.26
CA GLY A 296 -29.15 -136.08 3.12
C GLY A 296 -29.56 -134.66 2.69
N GLU A 297 -30.84 -134.31 2.81
CA GLU A 297 -31.39 -133.04 2.27
C GLU A 297 -31.11 -131.82 3.18
N LEU A 298 -30.85 -132.04 4.46
CA LEU A 298 -30.51 -130.97 5.42
C LEU A 298 -29.03 -130.55 5.33
N ALA A 299 -28.15 -131.40 4.80
CA ALA A 299 -26.74 -131.10 4.62
C ALA A 299 -26.49 -130.20 3.39
N THR A 300 -27.27 -130.37 2.32
CA THR A 300 -27.14 -129.56 1.10
C THR A 300 -27.65 -128.14 1.28
N TYR A 301 -28.75 -127.93 2.00
CA TYR A 301 -29.31 -126.60 2.27
C TYR A 301 -28.38 -125.71 3.13
N LEU A 302 -27.71 -126.28 4.13
CA LEU A 302 -26.79 -125.52 4.99
C LEU A 302 -25.50 -125.12 4.24
N GLN A 303 -25.00 -125.98 3.35
CA GLN A 303 -23.83 -125.70 2.52
C GLN A 303 -24.08 -124.52 1.56
N GLU A 304 -25.20 -124.52 0.84
CA GLU A 304 -25.57 -123.45 -0.09
C GLU A 304 -25.78 -122.10 0.62
N SER A 305 -26.33 -122.11 1.83
CA SER A 305 -26.54 -120.89 2.62
C SER A 305 -25.23 -120.25 3.13
N LEU A 306 -24.20 -121.06 3.42
CA LEU A 306 -22.88 -120.58 3.81
C LEU A 306 -22.10 -120.00 2.62
N GLU A 307 -22.23 -120.60 1.43
CA GLU A 307 -21.63 -120.10 0.19
C GLU A 307 -22.24 -118.75 -0.23
N ALA A 308 -23.56 -118.58 -0.09
CA ALA A 308 -24.22 -117.29 -0.34
C ALA A 308 -23.77 -116.20 0.65
N MET A 309 -23.55 -116.55 1.92
CA MET A 309 -23.05 -115.62 2.94
C MET A 309 -21.59 -115.20 2.68
N GLN A 310 -20.74 -116.12 2.21
CA GLN A 310 -19.36 -115.81 1.85
C GLN A 310 -19.29 -114.84 0.67
N LEU A 311 -20.06 -115.08 -0.40
CA LEU A 311 -20.11 -114.18 -1.56
C LEU A 311 -20.66 -112.78 -1.20
N ALA A 312 -21.68 -112.70 -0.34
CA ALA A 312 -22.18 -111.42 0.15
C ALA A 312 -21.15 -110.66 1.01
N SER A 313 -20.36 -111.38 1.82
CA SER A 313 -19.25 -110.81 2.60
C SER A 313 -18.11 -110.33 1.71
N GLU A 314 -17.75 -111.08 0.66
CA GLU A 314 -16.72 -110.67 -0.30
C GLU A 314 -17.12 -109.42 -1.08
N LEU A 315 -18.37 -109.34 -1.54
CA LEU A 315 -18.91 -108.15 -2.22
C LEU A 315 -18.96 -106.92 -1.29
N ALA A 316 -19.41 -107.08 -0.05
CA ALA A 316 -19.41 -105.99 0.93
C ALA A 316 -17.97 -105.52 1.27
N GLN A 317 -17.00 -106.44 1.32
CA GLN A 317 -15.60 -106.10 1.46
C GLN A 317 -15.10 -105.34 0.22
N GLN A 318 -15.41 -105.78 -0.99
CA GLN A 318 -14.99 -105.09 -2.20
C GLN A 318 -15.58 -103.67 -2.32
N GLU A 319 -16.86 -103.49 -1.99
CA GLU A 319 -17.52 -102.18 -1.98
C GLU A 319 -16.89 -101.24 -0.94
N THR A 320 -16.62 -101.72 0.28
CA THR A 320 -15.95 -100.91 1.31
C THR A 320 -14.53 -100.52 0.92
N HIS A 321 -13.77 -101.42 0.29
CA HIS A 321 -12.44 -101.08 -0.25
C HIS A 321 -12.55 -100.02 -1.34
N SER A 322 -13.49 -100.16 -2.29
CA SER A 322 -13.70 -99.17 -3.36
C SER A 322 -14.11 -97.78 -2.82
N ALA A 323 -14.94 -97.74 -1.77
CA ALA A 323 -15.33 -96.49 -1.12
C ALA A 323 -14.15 -95.82 -0.37
N LEU A 324 -13.28 -96.62 0.25
CA LEU A 324 -12.06 -96.13 0.89
C LEU A 324 -11.04 -95.59 -0.12
N GLU A 325 -10.89 -96.24 -1.28
CA GLU A 325 -10.04 -95.76 -2.38
C GLU A 325 -10.54 -94.41 -2.90
N LEU A 326 -11.85 -94.27 -3.15
CA LEU A 326 -12.45 -93.00 -3.57
C LEU A 326 -12.27 -91.89 -2.53
N LEU A 327 -12.43 -92.20 -1.24
CA LEU A 327 -12.17 -91.24 -0.16
C LEU A 327 -10.70 -90.83 -0.09
N ARG A 328 -9.78 -91.76 -0.37
CA ARG A 328 -8.35 -91.48 -0.44
C ARG A 328 -8.02 -90.56 -1.62
N GLU A 329 -8.58 -90.79 -2.80
CA GLU A 329 -8.42 -89.92 -3.97
C GLU A 329 -8.97 -88.51 -3.71
N LYS A 330 -10.16 -88.41 -3.12
CA LYS A 330 -10.75 -87.12 -2.73
C LYS A 330 -9.87 -86.38 -1.72
N SER A 331 -9.33 -87.10 -0.74
CA SER A 331 -8.42 -86.53 0.26
C SER A 331 -7.13 -86.01 -0.39
N GLN A 332 -6.54 -86.77 -1.32
CA GLN A 332 -5.37 -86.35 -2.09
C GLN A 332 -5.65 -85.13 -2.98
N ALA A 333 -6.80 -85.09 -3.66
CA ALA A 333 -7.20 -83.92 -4.46
C ALA A 333 -7.40 -82.67 -3.59
N LEU A 334 -7.99 -82.83 -2.40
CA LEU A 334 -8.10 -81.75 -1.42
C LEU A 334 -6.74 -81.27 -0.93
N GLU A 335 -5.81 -82.17 -0.60
CA GLU A 335 -4.43 -81.81 -0.20
C GLU A 335 -3.72 -80.98 -1.28
N VAL A 336 -3.85 -81.36 -2.56
CA VAL A 336 -3.30 -80.58 -3.68
C VAL A 336 -3.95 -79.20 -3.78
N SER A 337 -5.27 -79.11 -3.63
CA SER A 337 -5.99 -77.83 -3.66
C SER A 337 -5.59 -76.91 -2.49
N VAL A 338 -5.38 -77.48 -1.30
CA VAL A 338 -4.91 -76.76 -0.11
C VAL A 338 -3.48 -76.28 -0.32
N ALA A 339 -2.60 -77.11 -0.87
CA ALA A 339 -1.23 -76.73 -1.18
C ALA A 339 -1.17 -75.56 -2.20
N GLU A 340 -2.03 -75.58 -3.21
CA GLU A 340 -2.14 -74.51 -4.21
C GLU A 340 -2.67 -73.20 -3.58
N LEU A 341 -3.67 -73.27 -2.69
CA LEU A 341 -4.15 -72.10 -1.95
C LEU A 341 -3.07 -71.53 -1.02
N VAL A 342 -2.34 -72.38 -0.30
CA VAL A 342 -1.21 -71.95 0.54
C VAL A 342 -0.15 -71.23 -0.29
N ARG A 343 0.15 -71.74 -1.49
CA ARG A 343 1.06 -71.10 -2.44
C ARG A 343 0.55 -69.71 -2.86
N GLN A 344 -0.71 -69.58 -3.22
CA GLN A 344 -1.31 -68.29 -3.61
C GLN A 344 -1.32 -67.27 -2.46
N VAL A 345 -1.64 -67.70 -1.24
CA VAL A 345 -1.59 -66.84 -0.04
C VAL A 345 -0.15 -66.38 0.22
N LYS A 346 0.83 -67.26 0.05
CA LYS A 346 2.24 -66.90 0.18
C LYS A 346 2.66 -65.89 -0.88
N ASP A 347 2.32 -66.09 -2.15
CA ASP A 347 2.63 -65.16 -3.23
C ASP A 347 2.02 -63.77 -2.98
N MET A 348 0.77 -63.72 -2.48
CA MET A 348 0.13 -62.48 -2.07
C MET A 348 0.83 -61.81 -0.90
N SER A 349 1.22 -62.58 0.13
CA SER A 349 1.99 -62.09 1.27
C SER A 349 3.33 -61.49 0.83
N ASP A 350 4.06 -62.18 -0.05
CA ASP A 350 5.33 -61.70 -0.60
C ASP A 350 5.12 -60.42 -1.43
N HIS A 351 4.00 -60.33 -2.18
CA HIS A 351 3.64 -59.11 -2.90
C HIS A 351 3.35 -57.94 -1.95
N PHE A 352 2.60 -58.16 -0.86
CA PHE A 352 2.34 -57.13 0.14
C PHE A 352 3.63 -56.66 0.83
N LEU A 353 4.55 -57.56 1.14
CA LEU A 353 5.88 -57.22 1.68
C LEU A 353 6.71 -56.39 0.68
N ALA A 354 6.68 -56.74 -0.59
CA ALA A 354 7.37 -55.96 -1.62
C ALA A 354 6.78 -54.55 -1.78
N LEU A 355 5.46 -54.41 -1.66
CA LEU A 355 4.79 -53.11 -1.67
C LEU A 355 5.10 -52.29 -0.42
N SER A 356 5.12 -52.91 0.77
CA SER A 356 5.44 -52.20 2.01
C SER A 356 6.86 -51.64 1.96
N TRP A 357 7.84 -52.42 1.51
CA TRP A 357 9.22 -51.93 1.34
C TRP A 357 9.34 -50.78 0.34
N LYS A 358 8.57 -50.81 -0.76
CA LYS A 358 8.54 -49.69 -1.72
C LYS A 358 7.94 -48.43 -1.11
N LEU A 359 6.89 -48.56 -0.30
CA LEU A 359 6.28 -47.44 0.41
C LEU A 359 7.25 -46.87 1.45
N ASP A 360 7.89 -47.71 2.26
CA ASP A 360 8.87 -47.29 3.25
C ASP A 360 10.03 -46.52 2.60
N LEU A 361 10.54 -47.02 1.47
CA LEU A 361 11.60 -46.35 0.71
C LEU A 361 11.14 -44.98 0.17
N GLN A 362 9.90 -44.88 -0.32
CA GLN A 362 9.34 -43.61 -0.77
C GLN A 362 9.15 -42.63 0.38
N GLU A 363 8.65 -43.08 1.53
CA GLU A 363 8.48 -42.28 2.73
C GLU A 363 9.82 -41.74 3.24
N GLN A 364 10.85 -42.58 3.31
CA GLN A 364 12.20 -42.17 3.70
C GLN A 364 12.79 -41.16 2.70
N THR A 365 12.61 -41.40 1.40
CA THR A 365 13.09 -40.48 0.35
C THR A 365 12.40 -39.12 0.44
N LEU A 366 11.08 -39.10 0.64
CA LEU A 366 10.33 -37.86 0.80
C LEU A 366 10.70 -37.16 2.10
N SER A 367 10.86 -37.89 3.20
CA SER A 367 11.31 -37.36 4.48
C SER A 367 12.67 -36.69 4.36
N LEU A 368 13.63 -37.32 3.68
CA LEU A 368 14.95 -36.72 3.43
C LEU A 368 14.86 -35.44 2.58
N ARG A 369 14.02 -35.45 1.53
CA ARG A 369 13.80 -34.27 0.69
C ARG A 369 13.14 -33.13 1.45
N LEU A 370 12.18 -33.43 2.32
CA LEU A 370 11.53 -32.46 3.19
C LEU A 370 12.52 -31.85 4.18
N HIS A 371 13.34 -32.66 4.85
CA HIS A 371 14.39 -32.15 5.74
C HIS A 371 15.40 -31.28 5.00
N LYS A 372 15.81 -31.67 3.79
CA LYS A 372 16.69 -30.85 2.96
C LYS A 372 16.05 -29.51 2.59
N ALA A 373 14.81 -29.51 2.14
CA ALA A 373 14.07 -28.29 1.80
C ALA A 373 13.86 -27.39 3.03
N GLN A 374 13.56 -27.98 4.20
CA GLN A 374 13.43 -27.26 5.46
C GLN A 374 14.75 -26.58 5.85
N ASN A 375 15.87 -27.30 5.78
CA ASN A 375 17.20 -26.73 6.07
C ASN A 375 17.55 -25.59 5.10
N GLU A 376 17.28 -25.76 3.80
CA GLU A 376 17.51 -24.71 2.80
C GLU A 376 16.66 -23.46 3.10
N TRP A 377 15.40 -23.65 3.49
CA TRP A 377 14.51 -22.56 3.88
C TRP A 377 14.97 -21.86 5.15
N GLU A 378 15.35 -22.59 6.20
CA GLU A 378 15.88 -22.02 7.45
C GLU A 378 17.17 -21.22 7.21
N VAL A 379 18.05 -21.70 6.33
CA VAL A 379 19.27 -20.98 5.95
C VAL A 379 18.95 -19.72 5.16
N ALA A 380 18.00 -19.78 4.22
CA ALA A 380 17.55 -18.60 3.47
C ALA A 380 16.87 -17.58 4.41
N GLU A 381 16.07 -18.03 5.36
CA GLU A 381 15.42 -17.19 6.35
C GLU A 381 16.46 -16.49 7.24
N LYS A 382 17.45 -17.23 7.77
CA LYS A 382 18.55 -16.64 8.56
C LYS A 382 19.30 -15.57 7.77
N ARG A 383 19.69 -15.85 6.52
CA ARG A 383 20.35 -14.86 5.65
C ARG A 383 19.48 -13.62 5.41
N SER A 384 18.17 -13.80 5.24
CA SER A 384 17.24 -12.68 5.05
C SER A 384 17.15 -11.81 6.30
N ARG A 385 17.10 -12.42 7.49
CA ARG A 385 17.09 -11.74 8.78
C ARG A 385 18.39 -10.99 9.02
N GLU A 386 19.54 -11.58 8.70
CA GLU A 386 20.85 -10.93 8.78
C GLU A 386 21.00 -9.75 7.81
N SER A 387 20.52 -9.90 6.57
CA SER A 387 20.47 -8.79 5.61
C SER A 387 19.56 -7.65 6.09
N LEU A 388 18.41 -7.98 6.67
CA LEU A 388 17.51 -6.99 7.27
C LEU A 388 18.17 -6.29 8.46
N ALA A 389 18.82 -7.02 9.36
CA ALA A 389 19.54 -6.45 10.49
C ALA A 389 20.63 -5.46 10.04
N ARG A 390 21.44 -5.84 9.04
CA ARG A 390 22.45 -4.95 8.45
C ARG A 390 21.82 -3.69 7.83
N SER A 391 20.75 -3.84 7.07
CA SER A 391 20.05 -2.68 6.48
C SER A 391 19.49 -1.73 7.54
N ARG A 392 19.05 -2.28 8.69
CA ARG A 392 18.59 -1.49 9.82
C ARG A 392 19.73 -0.74 10.51
N GLU A 393 20.86 -1.41 10.77
CA GLU A 393 22.04 -0.77 11.36
C GLU A 393 22.57 0.36 10.48
N GLU A 394 22.63 0.14 9.17
CA GLU A 394 22.99 1.16 8.18
C GLU A 394 22.00 2.33 8.23
N ALA A 395 20.70 2.07 8.20
CA ALA A 395 19.68 3.12 8.29
C ALA A 395 19.80 3.92 9.60
N GLU A 396 20.02 3.25 10.74
CA GLU A 396 20.24 3.89 12.04
C GLU A 396 21.55 4.71 12.07
N ALA A 397 22.60 4.28 11.39
CA ALA A 397 23.84 5.04 11.26
C ALA A 397 23.62 6.32 10.42
N HIS A 398 22.93 6.22 9.29
CA HIS A 398 22.58 7.39 8.47
C HIS A 398 21.70 8.37 9.22
N LEU A 399 20.69 7.89 9.96
CA LEU A 399 19.84 8.75 10.80
C LEU A 399 20.66 9.48 11.87
N ARG A 400 21.61 8.79 12.52
CA ARG A 400 22.53 9.43 13.48
C ARG A 400 23.41 10.50 12.83
N GLU A 401 23.88 10.28 11.60
CA GLU A 401 24.66 11.29 10.86
C GLU A 401 23.81 12.52 10.51
N VAL A 402 22.59 12.30 10.01
CA VAL A 402 21.64 13.38 9.71
C VAL A 402 21.31 14.16 10.97
N GLN A 403 21.05 13.47 12.10
CA GLN A 403 20.80 14.11 13.38
C GLN A 403 21.97 15.00 13.79
N LYS A 404 23.22 14.51 13.72
CA LYS A 404 24.41 15.33 14.03
C LYS A 404 24.52 16.59 13.14
N LYS A 405 24.19 16.47 11.85
CA LYS A 405 24.18 17.61 10.92
C LYS A 405 23.09 18.62 11.30
N VAL A 406 21.90 18.14 11.64
CA VAL A 406 20.78 18.96 12.13
C VAL A 406 21.13 19.66 13.45
N ASP A 407 21.74 18.97 14.40
CA ASP A 407 22.14 19.54 15.68
C ASP A 407 23.25 20.60 15.52
N SER A 408 24.06 20.51 14.46
CA SER A 408 25.12 21.49 14.15
C SER A 408 24.62 22.75 13.45
N LEU A 409 23.46 22.68 12.79
CA LEU A 409 22.90 23.79 11.99
C LEU A 409 22.64 25.07 12.80
N PRO A 410 22.08 25.03 14.02
CA PRO A 410 21.89 26.22 14.85
C PRO A 410 23.20 27.00 15.07
N ARG A 411 24.29 26.29 15.38
CA ARG A 411 25.62 26.90 15.59
C ARG A 411 26.18 27.51 14.31
N GLN A 412 25.94 26.87 13.16
CA GLN A 412 26.35 27.42 11.87
C GLN A 412 25.55 28.66 11.49
N ILE A 413 24.24 28.67 11.76
CA ILE A 413 23.36 29.83 11.54
C ILE A 413 23.78 30.99 12.43
N GLU A 414 24.07 30.73 13.70
CA GLU A 414 24.56 31.72 14.65
C GLU A 414 25.90 32.32 14.19
N ALA A 415 26.86 31.48 13.79
CA ALA A 415 28.15 31.95 13.27
C ALA A 415 28.03 32.80 11.99
N VAL A 416 27.06 32.52 11.11
CA VAL A 416 26.78 33.35 9.92
C VAL A 416 26.11 34.66 10.35
N SER A 417 25.16 34.61 11.30
CA SER A 417 24.52 35.79 11.87
C SER A 417 25.55 36.74 12.47
N ASP A 418 26.49 36.22 13.26
CA ASP A 418 27.56 37.03 13.88
C ASP A 418 28.45 37.70 12.82
N LYS A 419 28.84 36.95 11.77
CA LYS A 419 29.57 37.52 10.63
C LYS A 419 28.79 38.63 9.94
N CYS A 420 27.47 38.48 9.76
CA CYS A 420 26.63 39.53 9.20
C CYS A 420 26.56 40.77 10.10
N VAL A 421 26.45 40.59 11.42
CA VAL A 421 26.47 41.72 12.38
C VAL A 421 27.81 42.44 12.32
N LEU A 422 28.93 41.71 12.29
CA LEU A 422 30.27 42.29 12.14
C LEU A 422 30.42 43.07 10.83
N HIS A 423 30.04 42.48 9.70
CA HIS A 423 30.10 43.15 8.39
C HIS A 423 29.22 44.40 8.34
N LYS A 424 28.04 44.36 8.97
CA LYS A 424 27.15 45.52 9.07
C LYS A 424 27.81 46.61 9.91
N SER A 425 28.36 46.26 11.07
CA SER A 425 29.04 47.23 11.94
C SER A 425 30.26 47.88 11.28
N ASP A 426 31.07 47.12 10.54
CA ASP A 426 32.20 47.65 9.76
C ASP A 426 31.73 48.57 8.63
N SER A 427 30.64 48.20 7.94
CA SER A 427 30.05 49.04 6.89
C SER A 427 29.47 50.34 7.44
N ASP A 428 28.73 50.27 8.56
CA ASP A 428 28.15 51.42 9.24
C ASP A 428 29.25 52.36 9.76
N LEU A 429 30.37 51.80 10.26
CA LEU A 429 31.54 52.57 10.66
C LEU A 429 32.15 53.32 9.47
N LYS A 430 32.40 52.63 8.35
CA LYS A 430 32.94 53.24 7.11
C LYS A 430 32.03 54.36 6.58
N ILE A 431 30.71 54.14 6.58
CA ILE A 431 29.74 55.15 6.18
C ILE A 431 29.79 56.35 7.13
N SER A 432 29.88 56.12 8.44
CA SER A 432 29.96 57.18 9.45
C SER A 432 31.24 58.00 9.30
N THR A 433 32.39 57.35 9.07
CA THR A 433 33.68 58.06 8.86
C THR A 433 33.66 58.87 7.57
N GLU A 434 33.15 58.33 6.46
CA GLU A 434 33.02 59.05 5.20
C GLU A 434 32.05 60.24 5.34
N THR A 435 30.91 60.03 5.99
CA THR A 435 29.92 61.09 6.24
C THR A 435 30.51 62.21 7.08
N LYS A 436 31.32 61.89 8.10
CA LYS A 436 32.03 62.90 8.91
C LYS A 436 33.08 63.64 8.08
N ALA A 437 33.89 62.93 7.29
CA ALA A 437 34.88 63.54 6.41
C ALA A 437 34.22 64.54 5.43
N ARG A 438 33.14 64.13 4.75
CA ARG A 438 32.36 65.00 3.85
C ARG A 438 31.74 66.19 4.56
N LYS A 439 31.24 66.00 5.79
CA LYS A 439 30.73 67.12 6.60
C LYS A 439 31.84 68.13 6.93
N PHE A 440 33.04 67.68 7.30
CA PHE A 440 34.17 68.57 7.55
C PHE A 440 34.62 69.31 6.28
N GLU A 441 34.68 68.64 5.12
CA GLU A 441 34.99 69.29 3.83
C GLU A 441 33.98 70.39 3.49
N VAL A 442 32.68 70.11 3.61
CA VAL A 442 31.61 71.09 3.34
C VAL A 442 31.64 72.25 4.33
N GLU A 443 31.90 71.98 5.61
CA GLU A 443 31.97 73.02 6.64
C GLU A 443 33.21 73.92 6.46
N ALA A 444 34.34 73.35 6.03
CA ALA A 444 35.52 74.13 5.63
C ALA A 444 35.18 75.08 4.47
N ILE A 445 34.50 74.59 3.42
CA ILE A 445 34.04 75.42 2.30
C ILE A 445 33.10 76.54 2.77
N ARG A 446 32.18 76.26 3.72
CA ARG A 446 31.28 77.27 4.29
C ARG A 446 32.00 78.34 5.10
N GLN A 447 32.98 77.94 5.92
CA GLN A 447 33.77 78.85 6.74
C GLN A 447 34.66 79.74 5.88
N GLU A 448 35.28 79.16 4.86
CA GLU A 448 35.95 79.95 3.85
C GLU A 448 34.93 80.94 3.26
N LEU A 449 33.74 80.51 2.83
CA LEU A 449 32.73 81.37 2.16
C LEU A 449 32.35 82.58 3.01
N ALA A 450 32.16 82.35 4.31
CA ALA A 450 31.91 83.40 5.28
C ALA A 450 33.10 84.37 5.40
N SER A 451 34.34 83.88 5.37
CA SER A 451 35.56 84.70 5.36
C SER A 451 35.69 85.56 4.10
N LEU A 452 35.37 85.02 2.92
CA LEU A 452 35.30 85.81 1.67
C LEU A 452 34.24 86.90 1.75
N LEU A 453 33.02 86.56 2.17
CA LEU A 453 31.91 87.51 2.31
C LEU A 453 32.25 88.63 3.30
N SER A 454 32.88 88.30 4.43
CA SER A 454 33.37 89.29 5.40
C SER A 454 34.45 90.18 4.80
N SER A 455 35.41 89.60 4.06
CA SER A 455 36.47 90.35 3.36
C SER A 455 35.88 91.33 2.32
N VAL A 456 34.82 90.93 1.61
CA VAL A 456 34.07 91.77 0.65
C VAL A 456 33.31 92.89 1.37
N GLN A 457 32.68 92.62 2.52
CA GLN A 457 32.00 93.64 3.32
C GLN A 457 32.98 94.68 3.92
N LEU A 458 34.22 94.28 4.19
CA LEU A 458 35.29 95.16 4.73
C LEU A 458 36.01 96.03 3.68
N LEU A 459 35.57 96.01 2.41
CA LEU A 459 36.06 96.89 1.34
C LEU A 459 35.76 98.39 1.58
N ARG A 460 34.98 98.72 2.61
CA ARG A 460 34.56 100.08 2.96
C ARG A 460 35.63 100.96 3.63
N GLY A 461 36.79 100.42 4.02
CA GLY A 461 37.84 101.20 4.71
C GLY A 461 39.27 100.81 4.37
N GLY A 462 40.04 101.72 3.75
CA GLY A 462 41.51 101.67 3.59
C GLY A 462 42.07 100.71 2.52
N ASN A 463 42.65 101.31 1.47
CA ASN A 463 43.45 100.74 0.37
C ASN A 463 42.80 99.59 -0.46
N PRO A 464 41.97 99.92 -1.48
CA PRO A 464 41.16 98.95 -2.20
C PRO A 464 41.98 97.95 -3.04
N GLY A 465 43.11 98.34 -3.62
CA GLY A 465 43.90 97.48 -4.52
C GLY A 465 44.48 96.23 -3.83
N ARG A 466 45.02 96.38 -2.61
CA ARG A 466 45.58 95.26 -1.84
C ARG A 466 44.49 94.29 -1.37
N LYS A 467 43.34 94.81 -0.95
CA LYS A 467 42.17 94.01 -0.54
C LYS A 467 41.50 93.29 -1.71
N ILE A 468 41.45 93.92 -2.88
CA ILE A 468 40.98 93.27 -4.11
C ILE A 468 41.90 92.11 -4.48
N ALA A 469 43.22 92.28 -4.41
CA ALA A 469 44.18 91.19 -4.65
C ALA A 469 44.03 90.05 -3.61
N GLU A 470 43.77 90.37 -2.34
CA GLU A 470 43.51 89.37 -1.30
C GLU A 470 42.19 88.61 -1.52
N ILE A 471 41.12 89.32 -1.91
CA ILE A 471 39.83 88.72 -2.26
C ILE A 471 39.96 87.85 -3.51
N GLN A 472 40.72 88.29 -4.52
CA GLN A 472 41.01 87.51 -5.72
C GLN A 472 41.85 86.26 -5.40
N GLY A 473 42.84 86.38 -4.51
CA GLY A 473 43.64 85.25 -4.03
C GLY A 473 42.81 84.24 -3.26
N LYS A 474 41.95 84.69 -2.34
CA LYS A 474 40.99 83.84 -1.62
C LYS A 474 39.97 83.22 -2.59
N LEU A 475 39.42 83.98 -3.54
CA LEU A 475 38.50 83.42 -4.54
C LEU A 475 39.15 82.31 -5.37
N ALA A 476 40.44 82.46 -5.71
CA ALA A 476 41.20 81.42 -6.40
C ALA A 476 41.41 80.17 -5.53
N THR A 477 41.65 80.32 -4.21
CA THR A 477 41.74 79.16 -3.31
C THR A 477 40.42 78.42 -3.20
N PHE A 478 39.30 79.14 -3.14
CA PHE A 478 37.96 78.54 -3.15
C PHE A 478 37.62 77.83 -4.45
N GLN A 479 37.89 78.45 -5.59
CA GLN A 479 37.70 77.82 -6.88
C GLN A 479 38.52 76.52 -6.96
N ASN A 480 39.75 76.53 -6.44
CA ASN A 480 40.57 75.32 -6.32
C ASN A 480 39.94 74.26 -5.39
N GLN A 481 39.31 74.63 -4.29
CA GLN A 481 38.65 73.68 -3.39
C GLN A 481 37.36 73.10 -3.98
N ILE A 482 36.55 73.93 -4.64
CA ILE A 482 35.36 73.47 -5.37
C ILE A 482 35.77 72.50 -6.48
N MET A 483 36.81 72.83 -7.23
CA MET A 483 37.33 71.95 -8.28
C MET A 483 37.88 70.63 -7.72
N LYS A 484 38.53 70.63 -6.55
CA LYS A 484 38.94 69.39 -5.85
C LYS A 484 37.74 68.55 -5.42
N LEU A 485 36.68 69.16 -4.90
CA LEU A 485 35.46 68.47 -4.53
C LEU A 485 34.76 67.87 -5.75
N GLU A 486 34.67 68.64 -6.84
CA GLU A 486 34.09 68.20 -8.11
C GLU A 486 34.86 67.03 -8.72
N ASN A 487 36.20 67.10 -8.73
CA ASN A 487 37.05 65.99 -9.17
C ASN A 487 36.85 64.75 -8.28
N SER A 488 36.74 64.91 -6.95
CA SER A 488 36.47 63.78 -6.04
C SER A 488 35.10 63.13 -6.28
N ILE A 489 34.06 63.91 -6.57
CA ILE A 489 32.73 63.39 -6.92
C ILE A 489 32.78 62.62 -8.24
N GLN A 490 33.50 63.17 -9.23
CA GLN A 490 33.66 62.53 -10.52
C GLN A 490 34.47 61.23 -10.43
N ASP A 491 35.54 61.20 -9.64
CA ASP A 491 36.32 59.98 -9.35
C ASP A 491 35.48 58.92 -8.63
N ASN A 492 34.65 59.31 -7.66
CA ASN A 492 33.73 58.38 -7.03
C ASN A 492 32.71 57.80 -8.02
N LYS A 493 32.23 58.61 -8.97
CA LYS A 493 31.34 58.17 -10.03
C LYS A 493 32.03 57.19 -10.98
N THR A 494 33.29 57.43 -11.36
CA THR A 494 34.05 56.50 -12.20
C THR A 494 34.36 55.19 -11.47
N ILE A 495 34.73 55.24 -10.19
CA ILE A 495 34.95 54.04 -9.35
C ILE A 495 33.65 53.24 -9.19
N GLN A 496 32.51 53.88 -8.94
CA GLN A 496 31.21 53.19 -8.88
C GLN A 496 30.86 52.53 -10.21
N ASN A 497 31.06 53.22 -11.34
CA ASN A 497 30.84 52.66 -12.66
C ASN A 497 31.75 51.46 -12.93
N LEU A 498 33.03 51.53 -12.55
CA LEU A 498 33.95 50.40 -12.66
C LEU A 498 33.47 49.21 -11.82
N LYS A 499 33.08 49.43 -10.55
CA LYS A 499 32.54 48.38 -9.67
C LYS A 499 31.27 47.75 -10.22
N PHE A 500 30.36 48.56 -10.75
CA PHE A 500 29.13 48.06 -11.37
C PHE A 500 29.43 47.21 -12.61
N ASN A 501 30.37 47.66 -13.45
CA ASN A 501 30.80 46.91 -14.63
C ASN A 501 31.51 45.60 -14.28
N THR A 502 32.37 45.59 -13.26
CA THR A 502 33.05 44.35 -12.81
C THR A 502 32.06 43.36 -12.20
N GLU A 503 31.11 43.82 -11.40
CA GLU A 503 30.04 42.97 -10.84
C GLU A 503 29.16 42.40 -11.95
N THR A 504 28.83 43.21 -12.97
CA THR A 504 28.06 42.75 -14.13
C THR A 504 28.80 41.67 -14.92
N LYS A 505 30.13 41.80 -15.08
CA LYS A 505 30.97 40.77 -15.72
C LYS A 505 31.02 39.47 -14.91
N LEU A 506 31.28 39.55 -13.60
CA LEU A 506 31.31 38.38 -12.72
C LEU A 506 29.98 37.61 -12.75
N ARG A 507 28.84 38.31 -12.74
CA ARG A 507 27.53 37.66 -12.83
C ARG A 507 27.29 36.98 -14.18
N MET A 508 27.80 37.54 -15.28
CA MET A 508 27.73 36.88 -16.59
C MET A 508 28.58 35.60 -16.63
N GLU A 509 29.76 35.61 -16.00
CA GLU A 509 30.65 34.44 -15.90
C GLU A 509 30.04 33.33 -15.03
N GLU A 510 29.45 33.68 -13.87
CA GLU A 510 28.72 32.74 -13.01
C GLU A 510 27.55 32.09 -13.75
N MET A 511 26.86 32.82 -14.64
CA MET A 511 25.82 32.24 -15.48
C MET A 511 26.36 31.31 -16.56
N ALA A 512 27.48 31.65 -17.18
CA ALA A 512 28.12 30.80 -18.19
C ALA A 512 28.54 29.46 -17.58
N THR A 513 29.18 29.49 -16.41
CA THR A 513 29.58 28.28 -15.66
C THR A 513 28.37 27.46 -15.21
N LEU A 514 27.27 28.10 -14.81
CA LEU A 514 26.03 27.41 -14.45
C LEU A 514 25.37 26.75 -15.66
N ARG A 515 25.32 27.41 -16.82
CA ARG A 515 24.83 26.80 -18.07
C ARG A 515 25.66 25.58 -18.46
N GLU A 516 26.97 25.67 -18.32
CA GLU A 516 27.86 24.54 -18.57
C GLU A 516 27.59 23.39 -17.59
N SER A 517 27.32 23.67 -16.31
CA SER A 517 26.94 22.65 -15.33
C SER A 517 25.59 21.99 -15.64
N MET A 518 24.59 22.75 -16.12
CA MET A 518 23.30 22.21 -16.57
C MET A 518 23.46 21.34 -17.82
N MET A 519 24.26 21.78 -18.79
CA MET A 519 24.57 20.99 -19.99
C MET A 519 25.29 19.69 -19.63
N ARG A 520 26.23 19.72 -18.67
CA ARG A 520 26.88 18.52 -18.14
C ARG A 520 25.88 17.56 -17.48
N LEU A 521 25.02 18.05 -16.59
CA LEU A 521 23.95 17.24 -16.00
C LEU A 521 23.05 16.60 -17.06
N TRP A 522 22.72 17.36 -18.11
CA TRP A 522 21.88 16.87 -19.21
C TRP A 522 22.58 15.79 -20.05
N SER A 523 23.89 15.92 -20.28
CA SER A 523 24.68 14.89 -20.98
C SER A 523 24.84 13.61 -20.17
N GLU A 524 24.87 13.71 -18.83
CA GLU A 524 25.04 12.55 -17.95
C GLU A 524 23.73 11.81 -17.62
N GLU A 525 22.56 12.45 -17.69
CA GLU A 525 21.27 11.83 -17.34
C GLU A 525 20.57 11.08 -18.49
N GLY A 526 21.01 11.28 -19.73
CA GLY A 526 20.41 10.64 -20.90
C GLY A 526 18.93 11.03 -21.13
N PRO A 527 18.37 10.78 -22.32
CA PRO A 527 17.09 11.37 -22.75
C PRO A 527 15.81 10.90 -22.03
N TRP A 528 15.87 10.15 -20.93
CA TRP A 528 14.72 9.42 -20.36
C TRP A 528 14.36 9.67 -18.89
N ALA A 529 15.05 10.53 -18.13
CA ALA A 529 14.77 10.68 -16.68
C ALA A 529 13.87 11.88 -16.29
N LEU A 530 13.43 12.70 -17.24
CA LEU A 530 12.65 13.91 -16.96
C LEU A 530 11.32 13.88 -17.71
N THR A 531 10.22 13.86 -16.95
CA THR A 531 8.83 13.91 -17.46
C THR A 531 8.67 15.02 -18.50
N LEU A 532 7.92 14.74 -19.58
CA LEU A 532 7.83 15.55 -20.80
C LEU A 532 7.51 17.05 -20.58
N GLY A 533 6.89 17.40 -19.45
CA GLY A 533 6.62 18.78 -19.03
C GLY A 533 7.86 19.56 -18.55
N SER A 534 8.81 18.93 -17.87
CA SER A 534 10.05 19.61 -17.41
C SER A 534 11.06 19.78 -18.54
N LYS A 535 11.00 18.93 -19.58
CA LYS A 535 11.83 19.00 -20.78
C LYS A 535 11.61 20.29 -21.57
N ARG A 536 10.35 20.76 -21.65
CA ARG A 536 9.99 22.00 -22.37
C ARG A 536 10.46 23.23 -21.59
N VAL A 537 10.26 23.25 -20.27
CA VAL A 537 10.68 24.34 -19.36
C VAL A 537 12.21 24.46 -19.25
N LEU A 538 12.94 23.34 -19.18
CA LEU A 538 14.41 23.37 -19.17
C LEU A 538 15.00 23.84 -20.51
N MET A 539 14.44 23.41 -21.64
CA MET A 539 14.86 23.89 -22.96
C MET A 539 14.65 25.41 -23.12
N SER A 540 13.65 25.96 -22.42
CA SER A 540 13.41 27.40 -22.39
C SER A 540 14.42 28.14 -21.51
N LEU A 541 14.87 27.53 -20.41
CA LEU A 541 15.92 28.08 -19.53
C LEU A 541 17.30 28.14 -20.21
N VAL A 542 17.65 27.14 -21.02
CA VAL A 542 18.92 27.11 -21.76
C VAL A 542 18.92 28.14 -22.90
N ARG A 543 17.77 28.35 -23.55
CA ARG A 543 17.56 29.37 -24.60
C ARG A 543 17.19 30.73 -24.00
N GLN A 544 18.12 31.38 -23.31
CA GLN A 544 18.29 32.85 -23.12
C GLN A 544 17.10 33.75 -22.64
N GLN A 545 15.83 33.39 -22.83
CA GLN A 545 14.65 34.26 -22.80
C GLN A 545 14.04 34.51 -21.41
N PHE A 546 14.48 33.77 -20.38
CA PHE A 546 13.91 33.91 -19.03
C PHE A 546 14.69 34.86 -18.13
N PHE A 547 15.86 35.31 -18.57
CA PHE A 547 16.88 35.84 -17.67
C PHE A 547 17.24 37.31 -17.89
N ILE A 548 17.05 37.85 -19.09
CA ILE A 548 17.36 39.25 -19.42
C ILE A 548 16.07 39.87 -19.95
N LYS A 549 15.70 41.07 -19.47
CA LYS A 549 14.67 41.88 -20.14
C LYS A 549 15.15 42.17 -21.55
N ASP A 550 14.42 41.75 -22.58
CA ASP A 550 14.73 42.11 -23.97
C ASP A 550 14.77 43.64 -24.08
N VAL A 551 15.96 44.19 -24.30
CA VAL A 551 16.16 45.59 -24.69
C VAL A 551 16.27 45.58 -26.21
N GLY A 552 15.35 46.26 -26.88
CA GLY A 552 15.38 46.41 -28.33
C GLY A 552 16.67 47.10 -28.81
N PRO A 553 17.12 46.84 -30.05
CA PRO A 553 18.34 47.42 -30.58
C PRO A 553 18.16 48.94 -30.73
N GLY A 554 18.65 49.71 -29.75
CA GLY A 554 18.63 51.18 -29.79
C GLY A 554 18.58 51.91 -28.45
N GLU A 555 18.30 51.23 -27.33
CA GLU A 555 18.20 51.89 -26.01
C GLU A 555 19.46 51.73 -25.15
N VAL A 556 19.81 52.83 -24.47
CA VAL A 556 20.95 52.95 -23.56
C VAL A 556 20.87 51.85 -22.50
N VAL A 557 21.97 51.09 -22.37
CA VAL A 557 22.12 49.95 -21.44
C VAL A 557 21.58 50.32 -20.07
N PRO A 558 20.45 49.72 -19.61
CA PRO A 558 19.92 50.05 -18.31
C PRO A 558 20.90 49.56 -17.24
N VAL A 559 21.21 50.45 -16.29
CA VAL A 559 21.95 50.12 -15.08
C VAL A 559 21.10 49.08 -14.32
N ASN A 560 21.54 47.83 -14.41
CA ASN A 560 20.97 46.63 -13.79
C ASN A 560 19.84 45.97 -14.61
N CYS A 561 20.22 45.08 -15.53
CA CYS A 561 19.31 44.26 -16.34
C CYS A 561 18.55 43.18 -15.52
N TRP A 562 18.85 43.06 -14.23
CA TRP A 562 18.42 41.97 -13.35
C TRP A 562 17.57 42.53 -12.20
N GLY A 563 16.27 42.28 -12.25
CA GLY A 563 15.37 42.58 -11.15
C GLY A 563 15.67 41.68 -9.95
N MET A 564 15.59 42.23 -8.74
CA MET A 564 15.73 41.51 -7.45
C MET A 564 14.84 40.24 -7.39
N TYR A 565 13.68 40.30 -8.05
CA TYR A 565 12.72 39.20 -8.17
C TYR A 565 13.22 38.03 -9.03
N GLN A 566 14.07 38.30 -10.03
CA GLN A 566 14.71 37.27 -10.85
C GLN A 566 15.84 36.57 -10.07
N ALA A 567 16.59 37.31 -9.24
CA ALA A 567 17.62 36.75 -8.37
C ALA A 567 17.05 35.80 -7.29
N VAL A 568 15.90 36.15 -6.70
CA VAL A 568 15.21 35.28 -5.72
C VAL A 568 14.65 34.02 -6.37
N ARG A 569 13.98 34.14 -7.53
CA ARG A 569 13.54 32.96 -8.30
C ARG A 569 14.71 32.08 -8.71
N TRP A 570 15.85 32.69 -9.04
CA TRP A 570 17.06 31.95 -9.38
C TRP A 570 17.65 31.18 -8.20
N LEU A 571 17.68 31.77 -7.00
CA LEU A 571 18.14 31.09 -5.79
C LEU A 571 17.29 29.85 -5.49
N GLN A 572 15.97 29.96 -5.71
CA GLN A 572 15.02 28.85 -5.56
C GLN A 572 15.32 27.72 -6.56
N TRP A 573 15.55 28.04 -7.84
CA TRP A 573 15.93 27.04 -8.85
C TRP A 573 17.27 26.37 -8.55
N LYS A 574 18.27 27.12 -8.10
CA LYS A 574 19.58 26.58 -7.69
C LYS A 574 19.42 25.58 -6.53
N ALA A 575 18.58 25.89 -5.55
CA ALA A 575 18.28 24.96 -4.45
C ALA A 575 17.62 23.67 -4.95
N VAL A 576 16.67 23.75 -5.89
CA VAL A 576 16.01 22.58 -6.49
C VAL A 576 17.01 21.70 -7.24
N LEU A 577 17.91 22.28 -8.02
CA LEU A 577 18.93 21.54 -8.77
C LEU A 577 19.96 20.88 -7.86
N MET A 578 20.43 21.59 -6.82
CA MET A 578 21.35 21.02 -5.85
C MET A 578 20.73 19.85 -5.08
N ASN A 579 19.42 19.90 -4.81
CA ASN A 579 18.68 18.78 -4.23
C ASN A 579 18.59 17.57 -5.17
N LEU A 580 18.44 17.79 -6.48
CA LEU A 580 18.45 16.71 -7.48
C LEU A 580 19.83 16.04 -7.58
N VAL A 581 20.91 16.84 -7.58
CA VAL A 581 22.29 16.32 -7.56
C VAL A 581 22.57 15.55 -6.27
N ALA A 582 22.10 16.03 -5.11
CA ALA A 582 22.21 15.32 -3.85
C ALA A 582 21.44 13.98 -3.85
N ARG A 583 20.23 13.96 -4.44
CA ARG A 583 19.41 12.75 -4.61
C ARG A 583 20.05 11.74 -5.55
N ARG A 584 20.79 12.20 -6.58
CA ARG A 584 21.54 11.34 -7.51
C ARG A 584 22.78 10.71 -6.86
N ARG A 585 23.52 11.46 -6.02
CA ARG A 585 24.63 10.89 -5.22
C ARG A 585 24.17 9.78 -4.27
N SER A 586 22.95 9.89 -3.73
CA SER A 586 22.34 8.82 -2.91
C SER A 586 21.91 7.62 -3.76
N ARG A 587 21.47 7.83 -5.01
CA ARG A 587 21.01 6.74 -5.91
C ARG A 587 22.17 5.97 -6.56
N VAL A 588 23.26 6.63 -6.93
CA VAL A 588 24.47 5.99 -7.50
C VAL A 588 25.19 5.10 -6.46
N VAL A 589 25.03 5.37 -5.17
CA VAL A 589 25.52 4.49 -4.09
C VAL A 589 24.67 3.23 -3.96
N LEU A 590 23.39 3.27 -4.36
CA LEU A 590 22.46 2.13 -4.34
C LEU A 590 22.57 1.25 -5.60
N GLU A 591 22.94 1.83 -6.75
CA GLU A 591 23.14 1.12 -8.03
C GLU A 591 24.59 0.67 -8.26
N LYS A 592 25.26 0.11 -7.24
CA LYS A 592 26.39 -0.79 -7.49
C LYS A 592 25.83 -2.22 -7.65
N PRO A 593 25.87 -2.83 -8.84
CA PRO A 593 25.51 -4.22 -8.98
C PRO A 593 26.58 -5.09 -8.31
N LEU A 594 26.21 -5.82 -7.26
CA LEU A 594 26.93 -7.01 -6.82
C LEU A 594 26.86 -8.04 -7.97
N GLY A 595 27.85 -7.99 -8.85
CA GLY A 595 27.91 -8.81 -10.05
C GLY A 595 29.31 -8.88 -10.66
N GLN A 596 30.36 -8.91 -9.84
CA GLN A 596 31.66 -9.41 -10.30
C GLN A 596 31.65 -10.94 -10.19
N LYS A 597 31.48 -11.63 -11.32
CA LYS A 597 31.87 -13.04 -11.44
C LYS A 597 33.39 -13.13 -11.25
N PRO A 598 33.91 -13.96 -10.33
CA PRO A 598 35.32 -14.29 -10.33
C PRO A 598 35.63 -15.20 -11.51
N ALA A 599 36.70 -14.89 -12.23
CA ALA A 599 37.34 -15.80 -13.15
C ALA A 599 37.76 -17.09 -12.40
N HIS A 600 37.18 -18.23 -12.76
CA HIS A 600 37.73 -19.53 -12.40
C HIS A 600 38.62 -20.05 -13.52
N ARG A 601 39.89 -20.24 -13.16
CA ARG A 601 40.91 -20.99 -13.87
C ARG A 601 40.38 -22.36 -14.27
N LEU A 602 40.48 -22.69 -15.55
CA LEU A 602 40.42 -24.06 -16.05
C LEU A 602 41.77 -24.73 -15.77
N SER A 603 41.83 -25.61 -14.78
CA SER A 603 42.84 -26.65 -14.68
C SER A 603 42.26 -27.93 -15.28
N SER A 604 42.61 -28.19 -16.54
CA SER A 604 42.40 -29.46 -17.24
C SER A 604 43.66 -30.32 -17.11
N LEU A 605 43.54 -31.44 -16.40
CA LEU A 605 44.45 -32.58 -16.50
C LEU A 605 43.99 -33.45 -17.68
N PRO A 606 44.90 -33.92 -18.56
CA PRO A 606 44.54 -34.81 -19.67
C PRO A 606 44.65 -36.28 -19.26
N LEU A 607 43.60 -37.06 -19.58
CA LEU A 607 43.69 -38.51 -19.70
C LEU A 607 44.15 -38.84 -21.13
N SER A 608 45.23 -39.61 -21.23
CA SER A 608 45.84 -40.13 -22.47
C SER A 608 44.99 -41.23 -23.12
N PRO A 609 45.12 -41.47 -24.44
CA PRO A 609 44.35 -42.50 -25.14
C PRO A 609 45.17 -43.80 -25.29
N LYS A 610 44.67 -44.89 -24.69
CA LYS A 610 44.44 -46.23 -25.26
C LYS A 610 44.14 -47.23 -24.16
#